data_AF-A0A960XIK4-F1
#
_entry.id   AF-A0A960XIK4-F1
#
_cell.length_a   1.000
_cell.length_b   1.000
_cell.length_c   1.000
_cell.angle_alpha   90.00
_cell.angle_beta   90.00
_cell.angle_gamma   90.00
#
_symmetry.space_group_name_H-M   'P 1'
#
loop_
_entity.id
_entity.type
_entity.pdbx_description
1 polymer ?
#
loop_
_entity_poly.entity_id
_entity_poly.type
_entity_poly.pdbx_seq_one_letter_code
_entity_poly.pdbx_strand_id
1 'polypeptide(L)'
;LPETDALALDAFLKSMEPVPSPYLEQGKLSASAERGKEVFVKAKCSECHTGPYYTDLQLHDVGTGEGYEYGTAFDVPSLNEVWRTAPYLYDGRAETIRDVVIRENPDDRHGQIKDLTEGEVNDLITYVLSL
;
A
#
# COMPACT_ATOMS: atom_id res chain seq x y z
N LEU A 1 12.73 27.38 -13.10
CA LEU A 1 12.57 26.45 -14.23
C LEU A 1 11.73 27.14 -15.30
N PRO A 2 12.15 27.17 -16.55
CA PRO A 2 11.31 27.54 -17.69
C PRO A 2 10.01 26.72 -17.75
N GLU A 3 8.92 27.31 -18.25
CA GLU A 3 7.63 26.63 -18.42
C GLU A 3 7.74 25.40 -19.34
N THR A 4 8.59 25.48 -20.36
CA THR A 4 8.86 24.37 -21.29
C THR A 4 9.42 23.14 -20.58
N ASP A 5 10.23 23.33 -19.53
CA ASP A 5 10.82 22.22 -18.79
C ASP A 5 9.77 21.53 -17.90
N ALA A 6 8.82 22.31 -17.35
CA ALA A 6 7.70 21.76 -16.60
C ALA A 6 6.76 20.93 -17.48
N LEU A 7 6.50 21.38 -18.71
CA LEU A 7 5.70 20.63 -19.69
C LEU A 7 6.38 19.34 -20.13
N ALA A 8 7.71 19.38 -20.34
CA ALA A 8 8.47 18.18 -20.67
C ALA A 8 8.45 17.14 -19.53
N LEU A 9 8.56 17.60 -18.28
CA LEU A 9 8.47 16.73 -17.11
C LEU A 9 7.07 16.10 -16.96
N ASP A 10 6.01 16.89 -17.14
CA ASP A 10 4.63 16.39 -17.09
C ASP A 10 4.37 15.32 -18.16
N ALA A 11 4.83 15.56 -19.39
CA ALA A 11 4.73 14.58 -20.47
C ALA A 11 5.50 13.28 -20.15
N PHE A 12 6.69 13.39 -19.56
CA PHE A 12 7.49 12.24 -19.16
C PHE A 12 6.80 11.43 -18.04
N LEU A 13 6.32 12.08 -16.98
CA LEU A 13 5.64 11.41 -15.87
C LEU A 13 4.35 10.70 -16.34
N LYS A 14 3.58 11.30 -17.24
CA LYS A 14 2.38 10.70 -17.83
C LYS A 14 2.65 9.51 -18.76
N SER A 15 3.88 9.38 -19.25
CA SER A 15 4.27 8.28 -20.15
C SER A 15 4.69 7.00 -19.42
N MET A 16 4.80 7.03 -18.09
CA MET A 16 5.23 5.89 -17.30
C MET A 16 4.13 4.84 -17.19
N GLU A 17 4.52 3.57 -17.28
CA GLU A 17 3.64 2.41 -17.07
C GLU A 17 4.15 1.57 -15.90
N PRO A 18 3.24 0.96 -15.10
CA PRO A 18 3.64 0.05 -14.04
C PRO A 18 4.36 -1.20 -14.57
N VAL A 19 5.40 -1.60 -13.85
CA VAL A 19 6.14 -2.84 -13.99
C VAL A 19 5.47 -3.93 -13.14
N PRO A 20 5.19 -5.12 -13.71
CA PRO A 20 4.62 -6.23 -12.96
C PRO A 20 5.45 -6.61 -11.74
N SER A 21 4.77 -6.95 -10.64
CA SER A 21 5.42 -7.40 -9.42
C SER A 21 6.20 -8.71 -9.63
N PRO A 22 7.42 -8.84 -9.08
CA PRO A 22 8.18 -10.10 -9.08
C PRO A 22 7.55 -11.17 -8.18
N TYR A 23 6.55 -10.83 -7.36
CA TYR A 23 5.79 -11.78 -6.54
C TYR A 23 4.68 -12.49 -7.33
N LEU A 24 4.50 -12.16 -8.61
CA LEU A 24 3.61 -12.88 -9.50
C LEU A 24 4.25 -14.17 -10.04
N GLU A 25 3.47 -15.24 -10.06
CA GLU A 25 3.84 -16.51 -10.67
C GLU A 25 3.35 -16.54 -12.12
N GLN A 26 4.28 -16.42 -13.09
CA GLN A 26 3.95 -16.37 -14.52
C GLN A 26 2.91 -15.29 -14.87
N GLY A 27 3.01 -14.12 -14.21
CA GLY A 27 2.09 -12.99 -14.39
C GLY A 27 0.74 -13.15 -13.71
N LYS A 28 0.59 -14.10 -12.78
CA LYS A 28 -0.64 -14.35 -12.02
C LYS A 28 -0.36 -14.36 -10.52
N LEU A 29 -1.41 -14.18 -9.72
CA LEU A 29 -1.33 -14.35 -8.28
C LEU A 29 -0.94 -15.80 -7.94
N SER A 30 -0.04 -15.96 -6.99
CA SER A 30 0.24 -17.26 -6.39
C SER A 30 -0.98 -17.75 -5.58
N ALA A 31 -1.02 -19.03 -5.23
CA ALA A 31 -2.09 -19.54 -4.36
C ALA A 31 -2.16 -18.83 -2.99
N SER A 32 -1.03 -18.30 -2.50
CA SER A 32 -0.98 -17.48 -1.28
C SER A 32 -1.55 -16.09 -1.51
N ALA A 33 -1.18 -15.43 -2.61
CA ALA A 33 -1.71 -14.12 -2.96
C ALA A 33 -3.22 -14.15 -3.26
N GLU A 34 -3.75 -15.22 -3.84
CA GLU A 34 -5.20 -15.40 -4.02
C GLU A 34 -5.94 -15.45 -2.67
N ARG A 35 -5.43 -16.20 -1.69
CA ARG A 35 -5.99 -16.17 -0.32
C ARG A 35 -5.81 -14.79 0.31
N GLY A 36 -4.66 -14.17 0.10
CA GLY A 36 -4.35 -12.84 0.60
C GLY A 36 -5.31 -11.77 0.09
N LYS A 37 -5.80 -11.91 -1.14
CA LYS A 37 -6.82 -11.04 -1.72
C LYS A 37 -8.15 -11.13 -0.95
N GLU A 38 -8.54 -12.32 -0.51
CA GLU A 38 -9.72 -12.49 0.34
C GLU A 38 -9.49 -11.86 1.73
N VAL A 39 -8.30 -12.05 2.30
CA VAL A 39 -7.90 -11.42 3.57
C VAL A 39 -7.89 -9.90 3.45
N PHE A 40 -7.45 -9.34 2.33
CA PHE A 40 -7.42 -7.89 2.07
C PHE A 40 -8.81 -7.25 2.19
N VAL A 41 -9.85 -7.96 1.71
CA VAL A 41 -11.24 -7.52 1.87
C VAL A 41 -11.71 -7.74 3.30
N LYS A 42 -11.43 -8.91 3.89
CA LYS A 42 -11.79 -9.25 5.29
C LYS A 42 -11.23 -8.24 6.29
N ALA A 43 -9.98 -7.82 6.11
CA ALA A 43 -9.27 -6.87 6.96
C ALA A 43 -9.60 -5.40 6.63
N LYS A 44 -10.55 -5.17 5.71
CA LYS A 44 -11.03 -3.84 5.27
C LYS A 44 -10.00 -2.97 4.57
N CYS A 45 -8.88 -3.53 4.10
CA CYS A 45 -7.91 -2.77 3.32
C CYS A 45 -8.55 -2.18 2.04
N SER A 46 -9.51 -2.90 1.46
CA SER A 46 -10.29 -2.45 0.30
C SER A 46 -11.35 -1.38 0.62
N GLU A 47 -11.42 -0.82 1.83
CA GLU A 47 -12.29 0.35 2.08
C GLU A 47 -11.61 1.64 1.56
N CYS A 48 -10.28 1.74 1.64
CA CYS A 48 -9.50 2.90 1.18
C CYS A 48 -8.62 2.54 -0.04
N HIS A 49 -7.99 1.36 -0.06
CA HIS A 49 -7.15 0.91 -1.17
C HIS A 49 -8.00 0.25 -2.26
N THR A 50 -8.67 1.08 -3.06
CA THR A 50 -9.70 0.65 -4.02
C THR A 50 -9.36 0.92 -5.47
N GLY A 51 -10.15 0.34 -6.37
CA GLY A 51 -10.07 0.61 -7.81
C GLY A 51 -8.80 0.05 -8.46
N PRO A 52 -8.53 0.44 -9.71
CA PRO A 52 -7.40 -0.10 -10.49
C PRO A 52 -6.02 0.36 -10.01
N TYR A 53 -5.97 1.37 -9.12
CA TYR A 53 -4.74 1.92 -8.58
C TYR A 53 -4.59 1.64 -7.08
N TYR A 54 -5.53 0.92 -6.46
CA TYR A 54 -5.52 0.62 -5.01
C TYR A 54 -5.38 1.88 -4.14
N THR A 55 -6.11 2.92 -4.49
CA THR A 55 -6.24 4.17 -3.76
C THR A 55 -7.59 4.80 -4.09
N ASP A 56 -8.22 5.39 -3.08
CA ASP A 56 -9.43 6.18 -3.22
C ASP A 56 -9.14 7.68 -3.46
N LEU A 57 -7.87 8.07 -3.47
CA LEU A 57 -7.38 9.45 -3.61
C LEU A 57 -7.91 10.38 -2.52
N GLN A 58 -8.14 9.85 -1.31
CA GLN A 58 -8.61 10.60 -0.15
C GLN A 58 -7.59 10.61 0.98
N LEU A 59 -7.78 11.54 1.91
CA LEU A 59 -7.00 11.62 3.14
C LEU A 59 -7.65 10.78 4.23
N HIS A 60 -6.88 9.90 4.87
CA HIS A 60 -7.35 9.10 6.01
C HIS A 60 -6.38 9.20 7.19
N ASP A 61 -6.94 9.36 8.40
CA ASP A 61 -6.17 9.26 9.64
C ASP A 61 -6.21 7.81 10.16
N VAL A 62 -5.19 7.06 9.77
CA VAL A 62 -4.96 5.67 10.19
C VAL A 62 -4.10 5.55 11.45
N GLY A 63 -3.91 6.65 12.19
CA GLY A 63 -3.17 6.64 13.46
C GLY A 63 -1.64 6.59 13.32
N THR A 64 -1.10 6.80 12.11
CA THR A 64 0.34 6.78 11.86
C THR A 64 1.03 8.12 12.15
N GLY A 65 0.28 9.21 12.30
CA GLY A 65 0.87 10.51 12.58
C GLY A 65 1.55 10.59 13.96
N GLU A 66 2.83 10.98 14.00
CA GLU A 66 3.60 11.13 15.24
C GLU A 66 4.01 12.59 15.51
N GLY A 67 4.19 12.93 16.79
CA GLY A 67 4.67 14.26 17.19
C GLY A 67 3.76 15.39 16.71
N TYR A 68 4.28 16.27 15.85
CA TYR A 68 3.50 17.37 15.26
C TYR A 68 2.46 16.91 14.25
N GLU A 69 2.56 15.67 13.76
CA GLU A 69 1.61 15.07 12.81
C GLU A 69 0.55 14.21 13.50
N TYR A 70 0.44 14.26 14.83
CA TYR A 70 -0.57 13.46 15.55
C TYR A 70 -1.99 13.82 15.10
N GLY A 71 -2.72 12.80 14.62
CA GLY A 71 -4.07 12.97 14.07
C GLY A 71 -4.11 13.53 12.64
N THR A 72 -2.97 13.65 11.97
CA THR A 72 -2.92 14.01 10.55
C THR A 72 -3.51 12.89 9.69
N ALA A 73 -4.41 13.27 8.79
CA ALA A 73 -4.88 12.40 7.72
C ALA A 73 -3.94 12.50 6.51
N PHE A 74 -3.48 11.37 6.00
CA PHE A 74 -2.56 11.30 4.86
C PHE A 74 -3.26 10.77 3.61
N ASP A 75 -2.79 11.19 2.44
CA ASP A 75 -3.24 10.64 1.16
C ASP A 75 -2.95 9.14 1.12
N VAL A 76 -3.94 8.37 0.69
CA VAL A 76 -3.80 6.92 0.53
C VAL A 76 -2.95 6.67 -0.71
N PRO A 77 -1.68 6.22 -0.57
CA PRO A 77 -0.86 6.00 -1.74
C PRO A 77 -1.40 4.81 -2.55
N SER A 78 -1.11 4.83 -3.86
CA SER A 78 -1.34 3.65 -4.70
C SER A 78 -0.55 2.45 -4.16
N LEU A 79 -1.17 1.27 -4.14
CA LEU A 79 -0.45 0.02 -3.87
C LEU A 79 0.13 -0.62 -5.13
N ASN A 80 -0.11 -0.05 -6.32
CA ASN A 80 0.57 -0.53 -7.51
C ASN A 80 2.08 -0.36 -7.32
N GLU A 81 2.81 -1.45 -7.56
CA GLU A 81 4.27 -1.47 -7.45
C GLU A 81 4.82 -1.26 -6.03
N VAL A 82 3.98 -1.42 -5.00
CA VAL A 82 4.36 -1.21 -3.60
C VAL A 82 5.54 -2.10 -3.18
N TRP A 83 5.75 -3.22 -3.85
CA TRP A 83 6.86 -4.14 -3.64
C TRP A 83 8.27 -3.52 -3.75
N ARG A 84 8.42 -2.34 -4.34
CA ARG A 84 9.72 -1.66 -4.52
C ARG A 84 9.78 -0.22 -4.00
N THR A 85 8.86 0.17 -3.14
CA THR A 85 8.78 1.55 -2.63
C THR A 85 9.19 1.67 -1.17
N ALA A 86 9.68 0.58 -0.57
CA ALA A 86 10.22 0.61 0.78
C ALA A 86 11.32 1.70 0.94
N PRO A 87 11.42 2.34 2.11
CA PRO A 87 10.55 2.14 3.27
C PRO A 87 9.19 2.84 3.16
N TYR A 88 8.22 2.37 3.94
CA TYR A 88 6.81 2.75 3.87
C TYR A 88 6.42 3.77 4.94
N LEU A 89 5.18 4.27 4.81
CA LEU A 89 4.59 5.41 5.53
C LEU A 89 5.17 6.77 5.12
N TYR A 90 4.53 7.85 5.56
CA TYR A 90 4.86 9.22 5.16
C TYR A 90 6.28 9.65 5.55
N ASP A 91 6.86 9.03 6.57
CA ASP A 91 8.19 9.32 7.11
C ASP A 91 9.21 8.20 6.84
N GLY A 92 8.81 7.11 6.18
CA GLY A 92 9.68 6.00 5.83
C GLY A 92 10.16 5.16 7.03
N ARG A 93 9.43 5.13 8.15
CA ARG A 93 9.87 4.35 9.33
C ARG A 93 9.62 2.85 9.25
N ALA A 94 8.72 2.41 8.36
CA ALA A 94 8.39 0.99 8.20
C ALA A 94 9.25 0.36 7.09
N GLU A 95 10.15 -0.57 7.43
CA GLU A 95 11.05 -1.18 6.44
C GLU A 95 10.33 -2.22 5.56
N THR A 96 9.29 -2.85 6.09
CA THR A 96 8.54 -3.93 5.44
C THR A 96 7.03 -3.68 5.49
N ILE A 97 6.27 -4.33 4.59
CA ILE A 97 4.80 -4.34 4.68
C ILE A 97 4.34 -4.97 5.99
N ARG A 98 5.09 -5.94 6.53
CA ARG A 98 4.83 -6.50 7.86
C ARG A 98 4.92 -5.44 8.95
N ASP A 99 5.90 -4.53 8.88
CA ASP A 99 5.99 -3.42 9.83
C ASP A 99 4.77 -2.51 9.72
N VAL A 100 4.31 -2.20 8.49
CA VAL A 100 3.09 -1.39 8.29
C VAL A 100 1.88 -2.03 8.95
N VAL A 101 1.63 -3.32 8.68
CA VAL A 101 0.38 -3.96 9.13
C VAL A 101 0.43 -4.42 10.58
N ILE A 102 1.60 -4.75 11.14
CA ILE A 102 1.74 -5.23 12.54
C ILE A 102 2.27 -4.14 13.47
N ARG A 103 3.47 -3.60 13.19
CA ARG A 103 4.21 -2.76 14.13
C ARG A 103 3.62 -1.35 14.20
N GLU A 104 3.26 -0.80 13.05
CA GLU A 104 2.75 0.56 12.88
C GLU A 104 1.22 0.63 12.89
N ASN A 105 0.54 -0.45 13.27
CA ASN A 105 -0.92 -0.54 13.38
C ASN A 105 -1.38 -1.13 14.74
N PRO A 106 -0.93 -0.57 15.88
CA PRO A 106 -1.25 -1.14 17.20
C PRO A 106 -2.74 -1.07 17.57
N ASP A 107 -3.48 -0.13 16.99
CA ASP A 107 -4.89 0.16 17.31
C ASP A 107 -5.88 -0.30 16.22
N ASP A 108 -5.44 -1.12 15.24
CA ASP A 108 -6.29 -1.59 14.11
C ASP A 108 -6.91 -0.45 13.27
N ARG A 109 -6.24 0.71 13.24
CA ARG A 109 -6.69 1.90 12.50
C ARG A 109 -6.27 1.87 11.03
N HIS A 110 -5.25 1.08 10.67
CA HIS A 110 -4.78 0.85 9.32
C HIS A 110 -5.17 -0.55 8.81
N GLY A 111 -6.45 -0.89 8.97
CA GLY A 111 -6.99 -2.23 8.70
C GLY A 111 -7.14 -3.06 9.97
N GLN A 112 -8.11 -3.99 9.95
CA GLN A 112 -8.45 -4.84 11.09
C GLN A 112 -7.64 -6.14 11.04
N ILE A 113 -6.51 -6.17 11.74
CA ILE A 113 -5.56 -7.28 11.66
C ILE A 113 -5.51 -8.15 12.91
N LYS A 114 -5.98 -7.66 14.07
CA LYS A 114 -5.86 -8.38 15.35
C LYS A 114 -6.51 -9.76 15.38
N ASP A 115 -7.54 -9.97 14.56
CA ASP A 115 -8.31 -11.21 14.48
C ASP A 115 -7.79 -12.14 13.37
N LEU A 116 -6.71 -11.76 12.68
CA LEU A 116 -6.06 -12.58 11.67
C LEU A 116 -5.05 -13.54 12.30
N THR A 117 -4.99 -14.73 11.75
CA THR A 117 -3.91 -15.68 12.04
C THR A 117 -2.61 -15.25 11.37
N GLU A 118 -1.46 -15.72 11.86
CA GLU A 118 -0.17 -15.46 11.18
C GLU A 118 -0.15 -15.95 9.73
N GLY A 119 -0.89 -17.01 9.41
CA GLY A 119 -1.05 -17.48 8.03
C GLY A 119 -1.78 -16.45 7.16
N GLU A 120 -2.88 -15.90 7.66
CA GLU A 120 -3.65 -14.85 6.96
C GLU A 120 -2.84 -13.56 6.81
N VAL A 121 -2.06 -13.18 7.82
CA VAL A 121 -1.15 -12.02 7.73
C VAL A 121 -0.11 -12.24 6.63
N ASN A 122 0.49 -13.43 6.54
CA ASN A 122 1.47 -13.74 5.50
C ASN A 122 0.83 -13.77 4.10
N ASP A 123 -0.38 -14.33 3.98
CA ASP A 123 -1.13 -14.32 2.72
C ASP A 123 -1.46 -12.88 2.30
N LEU A 124 -1.94 -12.04 3.23
CA LEU A 124 -2.20 -10.61 3.01
C LEU A 124 -0.96 -9.86 2.51
N ILE A 125 0.18 -10.03 3.18
CA ILE A 125 1.45 -9.41 2.78
C ILE A 125 1.84 -9.87 1.37
N THR A 126 1.69 -11.17 1.07
CA THR A 126 2.02 -11.72 -0.25
C THR A 126 1.12 -11.12 -1.33
N TYR A 127 -0.17 -10.92 -1.04
CA TYR A 127 -1.07 -10.23 -1.96
C TYR A 127 -0.68 -8.76 -2.17
N VAL A 128 -0.44 -8.00 -1.10
CA VAL A 128 -0.03 -6.58 -1.20
C VAL A 128 1.26 -6.44 -2.01
N LEU A 129 2.25 -7.31 -1.79
CA LEU A 129 3.50 -7.31 -2.56
C LEU A 129 3.32 -7.77 -4.01
N SER A 130 2.21 -8.42 -4.37
CA SER A 130 1.91 -8.84 -5.73
C SER A 130 1.27 -7.74 -6.60
N LEU A 131 0.87 -6.62 -5.99
CA LEU A 131 0.32 -5.43 -6.65
C LEU A 131 1.44 -4.56 -7.25
#